data_AF-A0A2V8T4F6-F1
#
_entry.id   AF-A0A2V8T4F6-F1
#
_cell.length_a   1.000
_cell.length_b   1.000
_cell.length_c   1.000
_cell.angle_alpha   90.00
_cell.angle_beta   90.00
_cell.angle_gamma   90.00
#
_symmetry.space_group_name_H-M   'P 1'
#
loop_
_entity.id
_entity.type
_entity.pdbx_description
1 polymer ?
#
loop_
_entity_poly.entity_id
_entity_poly.type
_entity_poly.pdbx_seq_one_letter_code
_entity_poly.pdbx_strand_id
1 'polypeptide(L)' 'MNSKSKIPCIPIEGSISYEDWLKGRRYRRELGKRVAPEIIRRASSSKDRRLRKMFKGERGLPFTPTEKL' A
#
# COMPACT_ATOMS: atom_id res chain seq x y z
N MET A 1 -11.45 16.42 -25.98
CA MET A 1 -12.15 16.17 -24.70
C MET A 1 -11.11 15.94 -23.62
N ASN A 2 -10.97 16.85 -22.67
CA ASN A 2 -10.05 16.65 -21.53
C ASN A 2 -10.66 15.59 -20.60
N SER A 3 -10.28 14.34 -20.80
CA SER A 3 -10.65 13.27 -19.87
C SER A 3 -10.10 13.64 -18.49
N LYS A 4 -10.99 13.84 -17.51
CA LYS A 4 -10.58 14.07 -16.12
C LYS A 4 -9.60 12.96 -15.73
N SER A 5 -8.42 13.36 -15.25
CA SER A 5 -7.39 12.43 -14.81
C SER A 5 -7.99 11.42 -13.83
N LYS A 6 -7.79 10.12 -14.10
CA LYS A 6 -8.14 9.04 -13.16
C LYS A 6 -7.20 8.99 -11.95
N ILE A 7 -6.08 9.71 -12.01
CA ILE A 7 -5.09 9.78 -10.95
C ILE A 7 -5.55 10.85 -9.96
N PRO A 8 -5.71 10.53 -8.67
CA PRO A 8 -6.01 11.54 -7.66
C PRO A 8 -4.86 12.55 -7.63
N CYS A 9 -5.19 13.80 -7.92
CA CYS A 9 -4.25 14.90 -7.83
C CYS A 9 -4.09 15.27 -6.36
N ILE A 10 -2.85 15.31 -5.87
CA ILE A 10 -2.56 15.90 -4.57
C ILE A 10 -2.53 17.42 -4.78
N PRO A 11 -3.24 18.22 -3.98
CA PRO A 11 -3.14 19.67 -4.06
C PRO A 11 -1.67 20.09 -3.93
N ILE A 12 -1.12 20.74 -4.96
CA ILE A 12 0.26 21.25 -4.96
C ILE A 12 0.34 22.50 -4.08
N GLU A 13 -0.75 23.28 -4.05
CA GLU A 13 -0.91 24.47 -3.23
C GLU A 13 -1.94 24.17 -2.13
N GLY A 14 -1.49 24.07 -0.89
CA GLY A 14 -2.35 23.88 0.29
C GLY A 14 -1.99 22.67 1.17
N SER A 15 -2.71 22.55 2.28
CA SER A 15 -2.65 21.37 3.14
C SER A 15 -3.47 20.23 2.54
N ILE A 16 -2.91 19.02 2.58
CA ILE A 16 -3.64 17.82 2.16
C ILE A 16 -4.70 17.47 3.20
N SER A 17 -5.95 17.28 2.78
CA SER A 17 -6.98 16.73 3.66
C SER A 17 -6.70 15.25 3.94
N TYR A 18 -7.26 14.73 5.05
CA TYR A 18 -7.12 13.31 5.36
C TYR A 18 -7.77 12.44 4.27
N GLU A 19 -8.88 12.91 3.69
CA GLU A 19 -9.61 12.26 2.61
C GLU A 19 -8.77 12.19 1.32
N ASP A 20 -8.11 13.29 0.95
CA ASP A 20 -7.23 13.34 -0.23
C ASP A 20 -6.01 12.42 -0.03
N TRP A 21 -5.46 12.40 1.18
CA TRP A 21 -4.38 11.50 1.54
C TRP A 21 -4.81 10.03 1.42
N LEU A 22 -5.98 9.65 1.97
CA LEU A 22 -6.53 8.30 1.87
C LEU A 22 -6.78 7.90 0.42
N LYS A 23 -7.35 8.80 -0.38
CA LYS A 23 -7.62 8.58 -1.81
C LYS A 23 -6.33 8.32 -2.59
N GLY A 24 -5.30 9.13 -2.36
CA GLY A 24 -3.98 8.92 -2.96
C GLY A 24 -3.33 7.61 -2.49
N ARG A 25 -3.45 7.28 -1.21
CA ARG A 25 -2.93 6.03 -0.64
C ARG A 25 -3.58 4.79 -1.28
N ARG A 26 -4.92 4.76 -1.39
CA ARG A 26 -5.66 3.68 -2.07
C ARG A 26 -5.22 3.55 -3.53
N TYR A 27 -5.14 4.67 -4.25
CA TYR A 27 -4.76 4.65 -5.67
C TYR A 27 -3.34 4.10 -5.90
N ARG A 28 -2.34 4.57 -5.15
CA ARG A 28 -0.96 4.05 -5.25
C ARG A 28 -0.88 2.56 -5.00
N ARG A 29 -1.75 2.06 -4.11
CA ARG A 29 -1.77 0.65 -3.74
C ARG A 29 -2.42 -0.24 -4.79
N GLU A 30 -3.55 0.19 -5.35
CA GLU A 30 -4.18 -0.48 -6.49
C GLU A 30 -3.26 -0.48 -7.71
N LEU A 31 -2.52 0.61 -7.94
CA LEU A 31 -1.52 0.67 -9.00
C LEU A 31 -0.34 -0.28 -8.71
N GLY A 32 0.14 -0.32 -7.47
CA GLY A 32 1.17 -1.26 -7.03
C GLY A 32 0.77 -2.73 -7.19
N LYS A 33 -0.50 -3.08 -6.91
CA LYS A 33 -1.05 -4.43 -7.14
C LYS A 33 -0.95 -4.89 -8.59
N ARG A 34 -1.00 -3.98 -9.57
CA ARG A 34 -0.84 -4.30 -11.00
C ARG A 34 0.59 -4.71 -11.36
N VAL A 35 1.58 -4.15 -10.66
CA VAL A 35 3.00 -4.44 -10.90
C VAL A 35 3.47 -5.63 -10.07
N ALA A 36 3.04 -5.70 -8.82
CA ALA A 36 3.36 -6.77 -7.89
C ALA A 36 2.09 -7.14 -7.11
N PRO A 37 1.40 -8.23 -7.50
CA PRO A 37 0.21 -8.69 -6.82
C PRO A 37 0.44 -8.88 -5.31
N GLU A 38 -0.60 -8.64 -4.51
CA GLU A 38 -0.54 -8.93 -3.07
C GLU A 38 -0.21 -10.41 -2.80
N ILE A 39 -0.45 -11.33 -3.75
CA ILE A 39 -0.07 -12.75 -3.61
C ILE A 39 1.45 -13.00 -3.59
N ILE A 40 2.26 -12.06 -4.14
CA ILE A 40 3.73 -12.08 -3.97
C ILE A 40 4.09 -11.83 -2.50
N ARG A 41 3.19 -11.20 -1.75
CA ARG A 41 3.34 -11.11 -0.31
C ARG A 41 3.02 -12.48 0.32
N ARG A 42 4.07 -13.19 0.73
CA ARG A 42 4.00 -14.46 1.49
C ARG A 42 2.95 -14.38 2.62
N ALA A 43 2.28 -15.46 2.98
CA ALA A 43 1.36 -15.44 4.13
C ALA A 43 2.09 -15.49 5.48
N SER A 44 3.31 -16.03 5.47
CA SER A 44 4.11 -16.31 6.67
C SER A 44 5.54 -15.80 6.55
N SER A 45 6.21 -15.72 7.70
CA SER A 45 7.63 -15.34 7.77
C SER A 45 8.54 -16.29 7.01
N SER A 46 9.74 -15.80 6.71
CA SER A 46 10.77 -16.63 6.09
C SER A 46 11.10 -17.85 6.96
N LYS A 47 11.49 -18.97 6.33
CA LYS A 47 12.10 -20.12 7.04
C LYS A 47 13.44 -19.74 7.68
N ASP A 48 14.05 -18.65 7.24
CA ASP A 48 15.26 -18.08 7.82
C ASP A 48 15.07 -17.71 9.30
N ARG A 49 15.91 -18.29 10.17
CA ARG A 49 15.82 -18.14 11.62
C ARG A 49 16.04 -16.70 12.08
N ARG A 50 16.93 -15.94 11.43
CA ARG A 50 17.24 -14.56 11.78
C ARG A 50 16.07 -13.64 11.45
N LEU A 51 15.50 -13.77 10.25
CA LEU A 51 14.33 -13.00 9.83
C LEU A 51 13.10 -13.32 10.68
N ARG A 52 12.86 -14.61 10.97
CA ARG A 52 11.75 -15.03 11.82
C ARG A 52 11.86 -14.48 13.24
N LYS A 53 13.08 -14.42 13.81
CA LYS A 53 13.32 -13.80 15.12
C LYS A 53 13.06 -12.29 15.09
N MET A 54 13.57 -11.60 14.06
CA MET A 54 13.43 -10.14 13.90
C MET A 54 11.96 -9.71 13.85
N PHE A 55 11.12 -10.50 13.18
CA PHE A 55 9.70 -10.22 13.05
C PHE A 55 8.82 -11.05 14.01
N LYS A 56 9.39 -11.68 15.05
CA LYS A 56 8.62 -12.47 16.04
C LYS A 56 7.70 -13.54 15.42
N GLY A 57 8.11 -14.14 14.30
CA GLY A 57 7.28 -15.10 13.56
C GLY A 57 6.30 -14.47 12.57
N GLU A 58 6.09 -13.15 12.64
CA GLU A 58 5.38 -12.37 11.64
C GLU A 58 6.23 -12.22 10.37
N ARG A 59 5.57 -11.84 9.29
CA ARG A 59 6.19 -11.71 7.99
C ARG A 59 7.06 -10.45 7.82
N GLY A 60 6.82 -9.44 8.64
CA GLY A 60 7.33 -8.10 8.44
C GLY A 60 6.56 -7.08 9.25
N LEU A 61 6.71 -5.80 8.91
CA LEU A 61 5.87 -4.74 9.47
C LEU A 61 4.38 -4.96 9.14
N PRO A 62 3.46 -4.46 9.98
CA PRO A 62 2.03 -4.57 9.75
C PRO A 62 1.64 -4.10 8.36
N PHE A 63 0.87 -4.94 7.66
CA PHE A 63 0.33 -4.62 6.35
C PHE A 63 -1.19 -4.61 6.43
N THR A 64 -1.79 -3.43 6.50
CA THR A 64 -3.25 -3.26 6.41
C THR A 64 -3.68 -3.65 5.00
N PRO A 65 -4.59 -4.62 4.74
CA PRO A 65 -5.13 -4.92 3.40
C PRO A 65 -5.77 -3.69 2.71
N THR A 66 -5.86 -3.68 1.39
CA THR A 66 -6.34 -2.48 0.65
C THR A 66 -7.80 -2.22 0.94
N GLU A 67 -8.54 -3.29 1.18
CA GLU A 67 -9.95 -3.34 1.52
C GLU A 67 -10.21 -2.77 2.93
N LYS A 68 -9.17 -2.63 3.75
CA LYS A 68 -9.21 -2.05 5.10
C LYS A 68 -8.59 -0.65 5.19
N LEU A 69 -8.19 -0.07 4.06
CA LEU A 69 -7.76 1.33 3.94
C LEU A 69 -8.97 2.19 3.70
#